data_AF-A0A2H0PC46-F1
#
_entry.id   AF-A0A2H0PC46-F1
#
_cell.length_a   1.000
_cell.length_b   1.000
_cell.length_c   1.000
_cell.angle_alpha   90.00
_cell.angle_beta   90.00
_cell.angle_gamma   90.00
#
_symmetry.space_group_name_H-M   'P 1'
#
loop_
_entity.id
_entity.type
_entity.pdbx_description
1 polymer ?
#
loop_
_entity_poly.entity_id
_entity_poly.type
_entity_poly.pdbx_seq_one_letter_code
_entity_poly.pdbx_strand_id
1 'polypeptide(L)' 'MDKPVCLVIPPSGFLLDERVFMSLGILRVAAMLEQRGVAVELLDLSGVENFEEVAAMHARTSEASIYGL' A
#
# COMPACT_ATOMS: atom_id res chain seq x y z
N MET A 1 -20.08 3.62 -7.08
CA MET A 1 -19.04 3.90 -6.07
C MET A 1 -17.73 4.00 -6.82
N ASP A 2 -16.90 4.98 -6.48
CA ASP A 2 -15.60 5.15 -7.13
C ASP A 2 -14.66 4.00 -6.74
N LYS A 3 -13.77 3.62 -7.66
CA LYS A 3 -12.76 2.57 -7.44
C LYS A 3 -11.82 2.98 -6.29
N PRO A 4 -11.33 2.03 -5.47
CA PRO A 4 -10.43 2.36 -4.38
C PRO A 4 -9.09 2.91 -4.88
N VAL A 5 -8.46 3.74 -4.04
CA VAL A 5 -7.06 4.15 -4.19
C VAL A 5 -6.18 3.14 -3.47
N CYS A 6 -5.22 2.53 -4.15
CA CYS A 6 -4.27 1.62 -3.53
C CYS A 6 -3.01 2.40 -3.10
N LEU A 7 -2.72 2.37 -1.82
CA LEU A 7 -1.50 2.94 -1.24
C LEU A 7 -0.52 1.80 -0.94
N VAL A 8 0.69 1.91 -1.45
CA VAL A 8 1.70 0.85 -1.43
C VAL A 8 2.84 1.25 -0.50
N ILE A 9 3.16 0.41 0.46
CA ILE A 9 4.42 0.51 1.23
C ILE A 9 5.41 -0.43 0.55
N PRO A 10 6.40 0.07 -0.19
CA PRO A 10 7.38 -0.78 -0.86
C PRO A 10 8.36 -1.39 0.15
N PRO A 11 9.01 -2.53 -0.20
CA PRO A 11 10.13 -3.02 0.59
C PRO A 11 11.26 -1.98 0.61
N SER A 12 12.04 -2.00 1.68
CA SER A 12 13.15 -1.08 1.95
C SER A 12 14.45 -1.85 2.12
N GLY A 13 15.18 -2.04 1.02
CA GLY A 13 16.48 -2.73 1.02
C GLY A 13 17.60 -2.06 1.83
N PHE A 14 17.33 -0.93 2.49
CA PHE A 14 18.26 -0.25 3.40
C PHE A 14 18.08 -0.64 4.87
N LEU A 15 16.92 -1.18 5.24
CA LEU A 15 16.63 -1.56 6.62
C LEU A 15 17.03 -3.03 6.86
N LEU A 16 17.66 -3.29 8.01
CA LEU A 16 17.94 -4.65 8.48
C LEU A 16 16.66 -5.43 8.77
N ASP A 17 15.65 -4.72 9.29
CA ASP A 17 14.28 -5.21 9.45
C ASP A 17 13.34 -4.07 9.02
N GLU A 18 12.61 -4.30 7.94
CA GLU A 18 11.72 -3.31 7.33
C GLU A 18 10.51 -2.96 8.20
N ARG A 19 10.20 -3.79 9.22
CA ARG A 19 9.05 -3.61 10.12
C ARG A 19 9.39 -2.90 11.41
N VAL A 20 10.66 -2.50 11.61
CA VAL A 20 11.10 -1.74 12.79
C VAL A 20 10.47 -0.35 12.84
N PHE A 21 10.22 0.28 11.68
CA PHE A 21 9.60 1.60 11.60
C PHE A 21 8.24 1.51 10.90
N MET A 22 7.18 1.88 11.61
CA MET A 22 5.86 1.97 11.01
C MET A 22 5.80 3.13 10.00
N SER A 23 5.24 2.88 8.81
CA SER A 23 5.03 3.86 7.75
C SER A 23 3.87 4.82 8.05
N LEU A 24 3.96 5.61 9.12
CA LEU A 24 2.87 6.51 9.57
C LEU A 24 2.50 7.59 8.54
N GLY A 25 3.42 7.97 7.65
CA GLY A 25 3.16 8.97 6.61
C GLY A 25 2.05 8.55 5.65
N ILE A 26 2.19 7.39 5.02
CA ILE A 26 1.19 6.88 4.08
C ILE A 26 -0.10 6.44 4.78
N LEU A 27 -0.01 5.95 6.01
CA LEU A 27 -1.19 5.64 6.84
C LEU A 27 -2.00 6.90 7.18
N ARG A 28 -1.34 8.05 7.39
CA ARG A 28 -2.04 9.33 7.54
C ARG A 28 -2.75 9.73 6.25
N VAL A 29 -2.15 9.53 5.09
CA VAL A 29 -2.79 9.80 3.80
C VAL A 29 -4.03 8.91 3.62
N ALA A 30 -3.91 7.61 3.91
CA ALA A 30 -5.02 6.66 3.90
C ALA A 30 -6.20 7.17 4.75
N ALA A 31 -5.92 7.52 6.02
CA ALA A 31 -6.93 8.02 6.93
C ALA A 31 -7.62 9.30 6.43
N MET A 32 -6.88 10.23 5.81
CA MET A 32 -7.46 11.46 5.26
C MET A 32 -8.31 11.22 4.01
N LEU A 33 -7.98 10.21 3.20
CA LEU A 33 -8.78 9.79 2.04
C LEU A 33 -10.08 9.14 2.51
N GLU A 34 -10.00 8.19 3.43
CA GLU A 34 -11.16 7.54 4.03
C GLU A 34 -12.08 8.54 4.73
N GLN A 35 -11.52 9.50 5.47
CA GLN A 35 -12.29 10.58 6.11
C GLN A 35 -13.10 11.42 5.10
N ARG A 36 -12.67 11.48 3.83
CA ARG A 36 -13.37 12.18 2.74
C ARG A 36 -14.28 11.26 1.92
N GLY A 37 -14.49 10.02 2.36
CA GLY A 37 -15.34 9.04 1.68
C GLY A 37 -14.67 8.36 0.47
N VAL A 38 -13.36 8.47 0.31
CA VAL A 38 -12.59 7.75 -0.72
C VAL A 38 -12.22 6.38 -0.16
N ALA A 39 -12.60 5.31 -0.85
CA ALA A 39 -12.19 3.96 -0.47
C ALA A 39 -10.68 3.78 -0.69
N VAL A 40 -10.00 3.11 0.25
CA VAL A 40 -8.55 2.89 0.22
C VAL A 40 -8.23 1.42 0.40
N GLU A 41 -7.26 0.94 -0.36
CA GLU A 41 -6.56 -0.33 -0.14
C GLU A 41 -5.14 0.00 0.31
N LEU A 42 -4.60 -0.78 1.25
CA LEU A 42 -3.20 -0.66 1.66
C LEU A 42 -2.46 -1.95 1.32
N LEU A 43 -1.47 -1.85 0.44
CA LEU A 43 -0.58 -2.95 0.07
C LEU A 43 0.77 -2.76 0.75
N ASP A 44 0.95 -3.39 1.90
CA ASP A 44 2.23 -3.37 2.62
C ASP A 44 3.10 -4.55 2.18
N LEU A 45 4.22 -4.22 1.52
CA LEU A 45 5.19 -5.19 1.01
C LEU A 45 6.44 -5.29 1.90
N SER A 46 6.44 -4.65 3.07
CA SER A 46 7.56 -4.66 4.00
C SER A 46 7.86 -6.08 4.49
N GLY A 47 9.09 -6.53 4.28
CA GLY A 47 9.59 -7.86 4.62
C GLY A 47 9.02 -8.99 3.75
N VAL A 48 8.41 -8.67 2.60
CA VAL A 48 7.90 -9.67 1.66
C VAL A 48 8.97 -9.97 0.62
N GLU A 49 9.56 -11.17 0.68
CA GLU A 49 10.67 -11.56 -0.22
C GLU A 49 10.24 -11.60 -1.70
N ASN A 50 9.04 -12.11 -1.99
CA ASN A 50 8.48 -12.20 -3.34
C ASN A 50 7.51 -11.05 -3.66
N PHE A 51 7.83 -9.83 -3.22
CA PHE A 51 6.93 -8.67 -3.32
C PHE A 51 6.45 -8.36 -4.75
N GLU A 52 7.25 -8.63 -5.77
CA GLU A 52 6.85 -8.43 -7.18
C GLU A 52 5.66 -9.32 -7.57
N GLU A 53 5.70 -10.60 -7.15
CA GLU A 53 4.62 -11.55 -7.42
C GLU A 53 3.34 -11.17 -6.66
N VAL A 54 3.49 -10.75 -5.39
CA VAL A 54 2.38 -10.28 -4.56
C VAL A 54 1.76 -9.01 -5.13
N ALA A 55 2.58 -8.03 -5.54
CA ALA A 55 2.12 -6.80 -6.17
C ALA A 55 1.41 -7.08 -7.50
N ALA A 56 1.96 -7.99 -8.32
CA ALA A 56 1.34 -8.39 -9.58
C ALA A 56 0.03 -9.16 -9.37
N MET A 57 -0.06 -10.00 -8.32
CA MET A 57 -1.30 -10.66 -7.91
C MET A 57 -2.35 -9.61 -7.54
N HIS A 58 -2.01 -8.68 -6.64
CA HIS A 58 -2.91 -7.63 -6.20
C HIS A 58 -3.41 -6.78 -7.38
N ALA A 59 -2.52 -6.35 -8.28
CA ALA A 59 -2.87 -5.55 -9.45
C ALA A 59 -3.83 -6.28 -10.41
N ARG A 60 -3.83 -7.62 -10.45
CA ARG A 60 -4.77 -8.41 -11.27
C ARG A 60 -6.13 -8.64 -10.61
N THR A 61 -6.19 -8.62 -9.29
CA THR A 61 -7.41 -8.99 -8.53
C THR A 61 -8.15 -7.81 -7.94
N SER A 62 -7.47 -6.69 -7.70
CA SER A 62 -8.05 -5.46 -7.15
C SER A 62 -8.80 -4.66 -8.22
N GLU A 63 -9.81 -3.90 -7.78
CA GLU A 63 -10.50 -2.92 -8.63
C GLU A 63 -9.78 -1.56 -8.66
N ALA A 64 -8.75 -1.35 -7.84
CA ALA A 64 -7.98 -0.13 -7.79
C ALA A 64 -7.38 0.21 -9.16
N SER A 65 -7.40 1.50 -9.50
CA SER A 65 -6.80 2.03 -10.73
C SER A 65 -5.92 3.24 -10.51
N ILE A 66 -5.84 3.69 -9.25
CA ILE A 66 -5.02 4.80 -8.80
C ILE A 66 -4.11 4.24 -7.71
N TYR A 67 -2.81 4.51 -7.84
CA TYR A 67 -1.77 3.99 -6.95
C TYR A 67 -0.93 5.13 -6.36
N GLY A 68 -0.59 5.01 -5.09
CA GLY A 68 0.36 5.88 -4.39
C GLY A 68 1.48 5.07 -3.75
N LEU A 69 2.70 5.62 -3.73
CA LEU A 69 3.92 5.06 -3.14
C LEU A 69 4.50 6.07 -2.14
#